data_AF-A0A1H8TC47-F1
#
_entry.id   AF-A0A1H8TC47-F1
#
_cell.length_a   1.000
_cell.length_b   1.000
_cell.length_c   1.000
_cell.angle_alpha   90.00
_cell.angle_beta   90.00
_cell.angle_gamma   90.00
#
_symmetry.space_group_name_H-M   'P 1'
#
loop_
_entity.id
_entity.type
_entity.pdbx_description
1 polymer ?
#
loop_
_entity_poly.entity_id
_entity_poly.type
_entity_poly.pdbx_seq_one_letter_code
_entity_poly.pdbx_strand_id
1 'polypeptide(L)'
;MRIAKRSLGIAAFAAAIALSGMAPAMAAASNGTVHTDSGAPLTVRSAPGTGASSVGTIADGTAIVIDCQTTGDSVTGKYGTSTIWDHVPASNGYITDTYVYTGSDGRIAPDCTNVPNPPANTCSTTGLGDGKTCAQAVAYAKTRVHTNNIDSYNGWCDRINAQNYGFSASGSTTAYVHWTQIPAAYKHAGDQNVPAGGLAFFSNGGSGHTMISIGGGQFLSNDIHGAGSYTQTTISEIKSKWGQTYLGWSQPWFKVNH
;
A
#
# COMPACT_ATOMS: atom_id res chain seq x y z
N MET A 1 9.56 23.35 -89.39
CA MET A 1 8.12 23.67 -89.37
C MET A 1 7.42 22.67 -88.45
N ARG A 2 6.98 23.15 -87.26
CA ARG A 2 5.80 22.75 -86.46
C ARG A 2 5.50 21.24 -86.27
N ILE A 3 5.57 20.66 -85.07
CA ILE A 3 4.53 20.58 -83.98
C ILE A 3 4.49 19.06 -83.63
N ALA A 4 4.30 18.51 -82.44
CA ALA A 4 4.30 18.95 -81.04
C ALA A 4 4.40 17.65 -80.20
N LYS A 5 5.05 17.72 -79.03
CA LYS A 5 5.08 16.65 -78.02
C LYS A 5 3.78 16.70 -77.20
N ARG A 6 3.13 15.55 -76.97
CA ARG A 6 2.14 15.35 -75.91
C ARG A 6 2.52 14.11 -75.10
N SER A 7 3.15 14.35 -73.96
CA SER A 7 3.44 13.34 -72.95
C SER A 7 2.39 13.50 -71.84
N LEU A 8 1.58 12.46 -71.61
CA LEU A 8 0.62 12.42 -70.50
C LEU A 8 1.38 12.43 -69.17
N GLY A 9 1.06 13.38 -68.30
CA GLY A 9 1.51 13.41 -66.91
C GLY A 9 0.64 12.48 -66.05
N ILE A 10 1.29 11.56 -65.33
CA ILE A 10 0.69 10.81 -64.23
C ILE A 10 0.90 11.65 -62.96
N ALA A 11 -0.19 12.12 -62.36
CA ALA A 11 -0.18 12.80 -61.07
C ALA A 11 -0.03 11.75 -59.96
N ALA A 12 1.14 11.69 -59.32
CA ALA A 12 1.34 10.94 -58.09
C ALA A 12 0.98 11.84 -56.89
N PHE A 13 -0.07 11.49 -56.16
CA PHE A 13 -0.41 12.07 -54.87
C PHE A 13 0.64 11.63 -53.84
N ALA A 14 1.48 12.56 -53.35
CA ALA A 14 2.29 12.33 -52.16
C ALA A 14 1.42 12.59 -50.92
N ALA A 15 0.98 11.52 -50.26
CA ALA A 15 0.37 11.60 -48.94
C ALA A 15 1.49 11.78 -47.90
N ALA A 16 1.61 12.99 -47.34
CA ALA A 16 2.47 13.25 -46.20
C ALA A 16 1.83 12.66 -44.94
N ILE A 17 2.33 11.50 -44.48
CA ILE A 17 2.00 10.95 -43.17
C ILE A 17 2.76 11.77 -42.14
N ALA A 18 2.07 12.68 -41.45
CA ALA A 18 2.58 13.33 -40.27
C ALA A 18 2.66 12.28 -39.13
N LEU A 19 3.87 11.80 -38.83
CA LEU A 19 4.11 11.06 -37.60
C LEU A 19 4.00 12.05 -36.43
N SER A 20 2.82 12.13 -35.82
CA SER A 20 2.66 12.74 -34.50
C SER A 20 3.36 11.84 -33.48
N GLY A 21 4.59 12.18 -33.12
CA GLY A 21 5.24 11.60 -31.96
C GLY A 21 4.43 11.94 -30.70
N MET A 22 3.79 10.95 -30.08
CA MET A 22 3.37 11.06 -28.69
C MET A 22 4.65 11.12 -27.85
N ALA A 23 5.07 12.35 -27.50
CA ALA A 23 5.95 12.51 -26.35
C ALA A 23 5.19 11.99 -25.12
N PRO A 24 5.81 11.19 -24.23
CA PRO A 24 5.18 10.81 -22.99
C PRO A 24 4.82 12.09 -22.22
N ALA A 25 3.57 12.19 -21.77
CA ALA A 25 3.15 13.25 -20.87
C ALA A 25 4.02 13.15 -19.61
N MET A 26 4.96 14.08 -19.46
CA MET A 26 5.67 14.28 -18.20
C MET A 26 4.61 14.56 -17.14
N ALA A 27 4.56 13.75 -16.08
CA ALA A 27 3.73 14.03 -14.92
C ALA A 27 4.01 15.47 -14.48
N ALA A 28 2.96 16.30 -14.41
CA ALA A 28 3.10 17.67 -13.95
C ALA A 28 3.57 17.61 -12.49
N ALA A 29 4.83 18.00 -12.26
CA ALA A 29 5.35 18.12 -10.92
C ALA A 29 4.60 19.25 -10.21
N SER A 30 4.09 18.95 -9.02
CA SER A 30 3.33 19.88 -8.21
C SER A 30 4.24 20.54 -7.18
N ASN A 31 3.83 21.67 -6.62
CA ASN A 31 4.64 22.44 -5.68
C ASN A 31 3.99 22.46 -4.30
N GLY A 32 4.81 22.48 -3.26
CA GLY A 32 4.38 22.63 -1.87
C GLY A 32 5.36 23.49 -1.06
N THR A 33 4.95 23.95 0.11
CA THR A 33 5.83 24.64 1.06
C THR A 33 5.82 23.93 2.40
N VAL A 34 7.00 23.57 2.91
CA VAL A 34 7.13 22.89 4.21
C VAL A 34 6.85 23.86 5.34
N HIS A 35 5.98 23.46 6.28
CA HIS A 35 5.68 24.21 7.49
C HIS A 35 5.60 23.31 8.72
N THR A 36 6.43 23.56 9.73
CA THR A 36 6.39 22.89 11.03
C THR A 36 6.01 23.88 12.13
N ASP A 37 5.31 23.44 13.18
CA ASP A 37 4.87 24.35 14.25
C ASP A 37 6.02 24.83 15.16
N SER A 38 7.10 24.06 15.21
CA SER A 38 8.29 24.39 16.00
C SER A 38 9.31 25.25 15.24
N GLY A 39 9.14 25.43 13.94
CA GLY A 39 10.16 25.99 13.05
C GLY A 39 11.38 25.06 12.83
N ALA A 40 11.35 23.83 13.39
CA ALA A 40 12.38 22.84 13.18
C ALA A 40 12.33 22.28 11.75
N PRO A 41 13.47 21.87 11.17
CA PRO A 41 13.48 21.27 9.84
C PRO A 41 12.76 19.91 9.84
N LEU A 42 11.97 19.68 8.80
CA LEU A 42 11.23 18.43 8.59
C LEU A 42 12.19 17.33 8.10
N THR A 43 12.11 16.13 8.69
CA THR A 43 12.94 15.00 8.28
C THR A 43 12.46 14.41 6.95
N VAL A 44 13.39 14.27 5.99
CA VAL A 44 13.18 13.48 4.78
C VAL A 44 13.53 12.03 5.06
N ARG A 45 12.64 11.14 4.68
CA ARG A 45 12.69 9.70 4.95
C ARG A 45 13.03 8.93 3.68
N SER A 46 13.76 7.82 3.80
CA SER A 46 14.09 6.94 2.66
C SER A 46 12.87 6.25 2.02
N ALA A 47 11.72 6.33 2.68
CA ALA A 47 10.47 5.66 2.33
C ALA A 47 9.31 6.33 3.09
N PRO A 48 8.03 6.13 2.70
CA PRO A 48 6.88 6.83 3.28
C PRO A 48 6.49 6.28 4.67
N GLY A 49 7.35 6.49 5.67
CA GLY A 49 7.11 6.03 7.03
C GLY A 49 8.02 6.74 8.04
N THR A 50 7.51 6.90 9.26
CA THR A 50 8.21 7.53 10.38
C THR A 50 9.39 6.70 10.89
N GLY A 51 9.30 5.37 10.76
CA GLY A 51 10.38 4.44 11.04
C GLY A 51 11.49 4.40 9.98
N ALA A 52 11.28 5.05 8.83
CA ALA A 52 12.28 5.07 7.75
C ALA A 52 13.54 5.86 8.12
N SER A 53 14.68 5.39 7.61
CA SER A 53 15.95 6.07 7.81
C SER A 53 15.86 7.51 7.30
N SER A 54 16.42 8.44 8.07
CA SER A 54 16.55 9.82 7.60
C SER A 54 17.57 9.86 6.45
N VAL A 55 17.17 10.45 5.33
CA VAL A 55 18.05 10.72 4.17
C VAL A 55 18.39 12.19 4.04
N GLY A 56 17.86 13.02 4.94
CA GLY A 56 18.09 14.45 4.98
C GLY A 56 17.01 15.17 5.78
N THR A 57 17.01 16.49 5.67
CA THR A 57 16.02 17.38 6.28
C THR A 57 15.73 18.56 5.36
N ILE A 58 14.50 19.08 5.41
CA ILE A 58 14.07 20.28 4.68
C ILE A 58 13.70 21.35 5.71
N ALA A 59 14.24 22.55 5.57
CA ALA A 59 13.98 23.64 6.50
C ALA A 59 12.52 24.12 6.44
N ASP A 60 12.01 24.62 7.56
CA ASP A 60 10.72 25.30 7.61
C ASP A 60 10.67 26.48 6.62
N GLY A 61 9.53 26.67 5.95
CA GLY A 61 9.33 27.66 4.90
C GLY A 61 9.94 27.32 3.54
N THR A 62 10.57 26.15 3.38
CA THR A 62 11.19 25.76 2.10
C THR A 62 10.14 25.34 1.08
N ALA A 63 10.20 25.93 -0.12
CA ALA A 63 9.43 25.47 -1.28
C ALA A 63 10.04 24.19 -1.87
N ILE A 64 9.18 23.23 -2.18
CA ILE A 64 9.57 21.91 -2.68
C ILE A 64 8.78 21.55 -3.94
N VAL A 65 9.36 20.63 -4.71
CA VAL A 65 8.70 19.95 -5.83
C VAL A 65 8.25 18.57 -5.36
N ILE A 66 7.05 18.19 -5.75
CA ILE A 66 6.42 16.89 -5.50
C ILE A 66 6.16 16.26 -6.86
N ASP A 67 6.92 15.21 -7.19
CA ASP A 67 6.77 14.49 -8.47
C ASP A 67 5.74 13.36 -8.38
N CYS A 68 5.58 12.74 -7.21
CA CYS A 68 4.55 11.76 -6.95
C CYS A 68 4.13 11.71 -5.47
N GLN A 69 2.95 11.15 -5.22
CA GLN A 69 2.41 10.90 -3.89
C GLN A 69 2.12 9.42 -3.65
N THR A 70 2.18 9.01 -2.38
CA THR A 70 1.88 7.63 -1.97
C THR A 70 1.20 7.59 -0.61
N THR A 71 0.80 6.40 -0.17
CA THR A 71 0.27 6.15 1.17
C THR A 71 1.38 5.57 2.06
N GLY A 72 1.50 6.07 3.28
CA GLY A 72 2.50 5.68 4.27
C GLY A 72 1.92 5.51 5.68
N ASP A 73 2.78 5.61 6.69
CA ASP A 73 2.36 5.76 8.09
C ASP A 73 1.38 6.93 8.24
N SER A 74 0.39 6.80 9.12
CA SER A 74 -0.46 7.93 9.53
C SER A 74 0.34 8.87 10.43
N VAL A 75 0.43 10.14 10.03
CA VAL A 75 1.12 11.18 10.80
C VAL A 75 0.13 12.28 11.14
N THR A 76 0.21 12.81 12.36
CA THR A 76 -0.47 14.05 12.75
C THR A 76 0.56 15.17 12.73
N GLY A 77 0.30 16.18 11.91
CA GLY A 77 1.14 17.36 11.75
C GLY A 77 0.32 18.65 11.70
N LYS A 78 0.95 19.71 11.20
CA LYS A 78 0.40 21.07 11.19
C LYS A 78 -0.96 21.18 10.50
N TYR A 79 -1.14 20.47 9.39
CA TYR A 79 -2.35 20.52 8.56
C TYR A 79 -3.33 19.36 8.85
N GLY A 80 -3.19 18.69 10.00
CA GLY A 80 -4.08 17.62 10.44
C GLY A 80 -3.44 16.25 10.42
N THR A 81 -4.26 15.20 10.24
CA THR A 81 -3.80 13.80 10.22
C THR A 81 -4.02 13.21 8.84
N SER A 82 -2.97 12.63 8.25
CA SER A 82 -3.01 12.06 6.91
C SER A 82 -2.07 10.87 6.78
N THR A 83 -2.38 9.97 5.86
CA THR A 83 -1.50 8.90 5.40
C THR A 83 -0.79 9.25 4.10
N ILE A 84 -0.96 10.47 3.58
CA ILE A 84 -0.32 10.91 2.33
C ILE A 84 1.15 11.27 2.61
N TRP A 85 2.02 10.78 1.73
CA TRP A 85 3.45 11.09 1.71
C TRP A 85 3.87 11.59 0.34
N ASP A 86 4.64 12.67 0.34
CA ASP A 86 5.15 13.35 -0.85
C ASP A 86 6.56 12.87 -1.15
N HIS A 87 6.81 12.45 -2.39
CA HIS A 87 8.19 12.23 -2.84
C HIS A 87 8.80 13.56 -3.29
N VAL A 88 10.00 13.84 -2.80
CA VAL A 88 10.77 15.05 -3.10
C VAL A 88 11.99 14.63 -3.92
N PRO A 89 11.97 14.82 -5.25
CA PRO A 89 13.02 14.30 -6.13
C PRO A 89 14.40 14.91 -5.84
N ALA A 90 14.43 16.17 -5.39
CA ALA A 90 15.66 16.86 -5.00
C ALA A 90 16.38 16.21 -3.79
N SER A 91 15.64 15.49 -2.95
CA SER A 91 16.17 14.76 -1.79
C SER A 91 16.13 13.25 -1.97
N ASN A 92 15.59 12.76 -3.08
CA ASN A 92 15.33 11.34 -3.36
C ASN A 92 14.74 10.61 -2.13
N GLY A 93 13.67 11.19 -1.58
CA GLY A 93 13.05 10.71 -0.36
C GLY A 93 11.66 11.28 -0.14
N TYR A 94 11.05 10.90 0.98
CA TYR A 94 9.65 11.16 1.28
C TYR A 94 9.50 12.04 2.52
N ILE A 95 8.51 12.92 2.50
CA ILE A 95 8.04 13.66 3.67
C ILE A 95 6.54 13.45 3.85
N THR A 96 6.03 13.64 5.06
CA THR A 96 4.59 13.59 5.30
C THR A 96 3.93 14.87 4.77
N ASP A 97 2.81 14.69 4.07
CA ASP A 97 1.98 15.77 3.52
C ASP A 97 1.38 16.65 4.64
N THR A 98 1.25 16.13 5.87
CA THR A 98 0.71 16.88 7.02
C THR A 98 1.52 18.10 7.45
N TYR A 99 2.74 18.26 6.94
CA TYR A 99 3.59 19.44 7.12
C TYR A 99 3.86 20.18 5.81
N VAL A 100 3.11 19.91 4.73
CA VAL A 100 3.31 20.54 3.42
C VAL A 100 2.04 21.29 3.03
N TYR A 101 2.18 22.59 2.83
CA TYR A 101 1.11 23.39 2.27
C TYR A 101 1.11 23.28 0.74
N THR A 102 0.12 22.57 0.21
CA THR A 102 -0.09 22.35 -1.24
C THR A 102 -1.31 23.12 -1.77
N GLY A 103 -2.16 23.62 -0.87
CA GLY A 103 -3.45 24.23 -1.20
C GLY A 103 -4.59 23.23 -1.44
N SER A 104 -4.39 21.94 -1.13
CA SER A 104 -5.38 20.86 -1.27
C SER A 104 -5.29 19.90 -0.08
N ASP A 105 -6.43 19.42 0.41
CA ASP A 105 -6.49 18.36 1.44
C ASP A 105 -6.33 16.94 0.83
N GLY A 106 -6.40 16.84 -0.51
CA GLY A 106 -6.21 15.60 -1.26
C GLY A 106 -4.92 15.61 -2.09
N ARG A 107 -4.66 14.50 -2.78
CA ARG A 107 -3.50 14.36 -3.65
C ARG A 107 -3.47 15.43 -4.76
N ILE A 108 -2.29 16.01 -4.96
CA ILE A 108 -1.96 16.99 -6.01
C ILE A 108 -0.99 16.43 -7.05
N ALA A 109 -0.43 15.25 -6.82
CA ALA A 109 0.52 14.57 -7.71
C ALA A 109 0.04 13.14 -8.01
N PRO A 110 0.44 12.55 -9.15
CA PRO A 110 0.13 11.16 -9.46
C PRO A 110 0.76 10.17 -8.48
N ASP A 111 0.31 8.93 -8.54
CA ASP A 111 0.79 7.85 -7.68
C ASP A 111 2.26 7.49 -7.99
N CYS A 112 3.05 7.28 -6.94
CA CYS A 112 4.42 6.79 -7.08
C CYS A 112 4.45 5.33 -7.60
N THR A 113 5.29 5.06 -8.60
CA THR A 113 5.34 3.75 -9.27
C THR A 113 6.40 2.78 -8.73
N ASN A 114 7.33 3.24 -7.88
CA ASN A 114 8.40 2.44 -7.28
C ASN A 114 8.72 2.91 -5.86
N VAL A 115 7.75 2.78 -4.95
CA VAL A 115 7.91 3.23 -3.56
C VAL A 115 8.78 2.24 -2.79
N PRO A 116 9.95 2.65 -2.26
CA PRO A 116 10.67 1.83 -1.30
C PRO A 116 9.76 1.58 -0.11
N ASN A 117 9.56 0.33 0.27
CA ASN A 117 8.88 0.05 1.53
C ASN A 117 9.68 0.76 2.64
N PRO A 118 9.02 1.47 3.56
CA PRO A 118 9.66 1.86 4.81
C PRO A 118 10.38 0.64 5.38
N PRO A 119 11.57 0.76 6.01
CA PRO A 119 12.02 -0.30 6.89
C PRO A 119 10.82 -0.60 7.75
N ALA A 120 10.29 -1.80 7.49
CA ALA A 120 8.94 -2.07 7.85
C ALA A 120 8.85 -1.83 9.35
N ASN A 121 7.68 -1.43 9.82
CA ASN A 121 7.20 -2.01 11.05
C ASN A 121 7.40 -3.52 10.88
N THR A 122 8.56 -4.04 11.27
CA THR A 122 8.98 -5.38 10.85
C THR A 122 8.07 -6.32 11.60
N CYS A 123 7.52 -7.30 10.89
CA CYS A 123 6.70 -8.27 11.59
C CYS A 123 7.57 -8.94 12.66
N SER A 124 7.11 -8.88 13.90
CA SER A 124 7.77 -9.43 15.07
C SER A 124 6.76 -10.24 15.85
N THR A 125 7.12 -11.46 16.19
CA THR A 125 6.35 -12.31 17.11
C THR A 125 6.77 -12.12 18.55
N THR A 126 7.86 -11.40 18.82
CA THR A 126 8.52 -11.36 20.14
C THR A 126 7.56 -10.92 21.24
N GLY A 127 7.35 -11.78 22.22
CA GLY A 127 6.50 -11.49 23.38
C GLY A 127 5.01 -11.65 23.09
N LEU A 128 4.65 -12.35 22.01
CA LEU A 128 3.26 -12.58 21.57
C LEU A 128 2.91 -14.07 21.62
N GLY A 129 3.44 -14.83 22.58
CA GLY A 129 3.15 -16.26 22.76
C GLY A 129 3.85 -17.19 21.76
N ASP A 130 5.06 -16.80 21.37
CA ASP A 130 5.81 -17.11 20.15
C ASP A 130 5.72 -18.57 19.62
N GLY A 131 4.88 -18.76 18.60
CA GLY A 131 4.87 -19.93 17.71
C GLY A 131 5.90 -19.80 16.58
N LYS A 132 5.46 -19.91 15.32
CA LYS A 132 6.31 -19.66 14.15
C LYS A 132 6.66 -18.17 14.04
N THR A 133 7.89 -17.86 13.64
CA THR A 133 8.27 -16.49 13.23
C THR A 133 7.44 -16.00 12.04
N CYS A 134 7.38 -14.69 11.82
CA CYS A 134 6.68 -14.12 10.66
C CYS A 134 7.12 -14.72 9.32
N ALA A 135 8.43 -14.92 9.12
CA ALA A 135 8.97 -15.53 7.91
C ALA A 135 8.52 -17.00 7.76
N GLN A 136 8.54 -17.77 8.86
CA GLN A 136 8.07 -19.16 8.86
C GLN A 136 6.57 -19.25 8.61
N ALA A 137 5.78 -18.33 9.18
CA ALA A 137 4.34 -18.27 8.97
C ALA A 137 3.98 -17.94 7.52
N VAL A 138 4.69 -16.99 6.91
CA VAL A 138 4.55 -16.67 5.47
C VAL A 138 4.92 -17.86 4.60
N ALA A 139 6.04 -18.52 4.88
CA ALA A 139 6.47 -19.69 4.13
C ALA A 139 5.41 -20.81 4.21
N TYR A 140 4.89 -21.08 5.40
CA TYR A 140 3.86 -22.10 5.62
C TYR A 140 2.51 -21.72 4.99
N ALA A 141 2.10 -20.45 5.07
CA ALA A 141 0.90 -19.96 4.39
C ALA A 141 1.00 -20.18 2.88
N LYS A 142 2.16 -19.95 2.27
CA LYS A 142 2.38 -20.19 0.83
C LYS A 142 2.24 -21.66 0.44
N THR A 143 2.59 -22.62 1.31
CA THR A 143 2.40 -24.06 1.01
C THR A 143 0.94 -24.49 1.07
N ARG A 144 0.06 -23.65 1.63
CA ARG A 144 -1.37 -23.93 1.81
C ARG A 144 -2.24 -23.36 0.69
N VAL A 145 -1.67 -22.73 -0.33
CA VAL A 145 -2.43 -22.09 -1.41
C VAL A 145 -3.18 -23.13 -2.25
N HIS A 146 -4.48 -22.90 -2.47
CA HIS A 146 -5.31 -23.70 -3.36
C HIS A 146 -6.57 -22.95 -3.80
N THR A 147 -7.17 -23.41 -4.90
CA THR A 147 -8.45 -22.92 -5.42
C THR A 147 -9.63 -23.83 -5.09
N ASN A 148 -9.37 -25.02 -4.54
CA ASN A 148 -10.43 -25.98 -4.17
C ASN A 148 -11.30 -25.43 -3.03
N ASN A 149 -12.57 -25.85 -3.00
CA ASN A 149 -13.45 -25.61 -1.87
C ASN A 149 -13.12 -26.60 -0.75
N ILE A 150 -12.39 -26.12 0.27
CA ILE A 150 -12.06 -26.90 1.46
C ILE A 150 -12.82 -26.33 2.66
N ASP A 151 -13.69 -27.14 3.27
CA ASP A 151 -14.54 -26.73 4.40
C ASP A 151 -13.76 -26.16 5.60
N SER A 152 -12.54 -26.64 5.83
CA SER A 152 -11.69 -26.13 6.91
C SER A 152 -11.15 -24.71 6.65
N TYR A 153 -11.32 -24.17 5.44
CA TYR A 153 -10.99 -22.80 5.07
C TYR A 153 -12.22 -21.89 4.97
N ASN A 154 -13.39 -22.45 4.65
CA ASN A 154 -14.60 -21.68 4.42
C ASN A 154 -15.08 -20.96 5.70
N GLY A 155 -15.01 -19.62 5.71
CA GLY A 155 -15.42 -18.79 6.85
C GLY A 155 -14.45 -18.82 8.03
N TRP A 156 -13.23 -19.35 7.88
CA TRP A 156 -12.29 -19.59 8.98
C TRP A 156 -11.04 -18.68 8.96
N CYS A 157 -11.16 -17.47 8.39
CA CYS A 157 -10.04 -16.55 8.15
C CYS A 157 -9.10 -16.36 9.35
N ASP A 158 -9.68 -16.09 10.52
CA ASP A 158 -8.92 -15.82 11.74
C ASP A 158 -8.21 -17.07 12.28
N ARG A 159 -8.88 -18.22 12.20
CA ARG A 159 -8.29 -19.52 12.56
C ARG A 159 -7.14 -19.88 11.62
N ILE A 160 -7.29 -19.65 10.33
CA ILE A 160 -6.27 -19.95 9.32
C ILE A 160 -5.00 -19.14 9.59
N ASN A 161 -5.15 -17.85 9.93
CA ASN A 161 -4.02 -17.00 10.30
C ASN A 161 -3.33 -17.51 11.57
N ALA A 162 -4.07 -17.89 12.61
CA ALA A 162 -3.49 -18.49 13.80
C ALA A 162 -2.73 -19.81 13.51
N GLN A 163 -3.30 -20.66 12.64
CA GLN A 163 -2.65 -21.89 12.17
C GLN A 163 -1.38 -21.62 11.37
N ASN A 164 -1.34 -20.53 10.59
CA ASN A 164 -0.12 -20.13 9.89
C ASN A 164 1.01 -19.82 10.87
N TYR A 165 0.67 -19.35 12.07
CA TYR A 165 1.61 -19.09 13.17
C TYR A 165 1.83 -20.30 14.11
N GLY A 166 1.21 -21.44 13.83
CA GLY A 166 1.38 -22.68 14.60
C GLY A 166 0.40 -22.86 15.76
N PHE A 167 -0.63 -22.02 15.87
CA PHE A 167 -1.68 -22.14 16.87
C PHE A 167 -2.91 -22.88 16.33
N SER A 168 -3.71 -23.52 17.19
CA SER A 168 -4.92 -24.23 16.76
C SER A 168 -6.08 -23.28 16.40
N ALA A 169 -6.14 -22.10 17.03
CA ALA A 169 -7.13 -21.06 16.81
C ALA A 169 -6.61 -19.68 17.27
N SER A 170 -7.26 -18.59 16.88
CA SER A 170 -6.92 -17.24 17.35
C SER A 170 -7.37 -16.96 18.78
N GLY A 171 -8.36 -17.70 19.29
CA GLY A 171 -9.02 -17.41 20.58
C GLY A 171 -10.12 -16.34 20.50
N SER A 172 -10.30 -15.72 19.33
CA SER A 172 -11.31 -14.70 19.07
C SER A 172 -12.53 -15.32 18.37
N THR A 173 -13.73 -14.79 18.64
CA THR A 173 -14.97 -15.30 18.02
C THR A 173 -15.11 -14.91 16.55
N THR A 174 -14.59 -13.75 16.17
CA THR A 174 -14.59 -13.24 14.79
C THR A 174 -13.32 -12.42 14.54
N ALA A 175 -12.99 -12.17 13.27
CA ALA A 175 -11.86 -11.32 12.89
C ALA A 175 -12.02 -9.87 13.39
N TYR A 176 -13.24 -9.34 13.39
CA TYR A 176 -13.51 -8.01 13.95
C TYR A 176 -13.31 -7.99 15.47
N VAL A 177 -13.81 -8.99 16.19
CA VAL A 177 -13.58 -9.11 17.65
C VAL A 177 -12.09 -9.23 17.93
N HIS A 178 -11.36 -10.02 17.13
CA HIS A 178 -9.91 -10.12 17.23
C HIS A 178 -9.25 -8.75 17.10
N TRP A 179 -9.60 -7.99 16.04
CA TRP A 179 -9.12 -6.61 15.89
C TRP A 179 -9.38 -5.78 17.14
N THR A 180 -10.57 -5.81 17.74
CA THR A 180 -10.85 -5.00 18.94
C THR A 180 -10.01 -5.39 20.16
N GLN A 181 -9.62 -6.66 20.29
CA GLN A 181 -8.88 -7.18 21.45
C GLN A 181 -7.37 -6.89 21.40
N ILE A 182 -6.81 -6.73 20.21
CA ILE A 182 -5.37 -6.49 20.05
C ILE A 182 -4.98 -5.18 20.78
N PRO A 183 -3.95 -5.18 21.65
CA PRO A 183 -3.45 -3.96 22.27
C PRO A 183 -3.00 -2.91 21.23
N ALA A 184 -3.23 -1.63 21.51
CA ALA A 184 -2.92 -0.54 20.57
C ALA A 184 -1.45 -0.52 20.13
N ALA A 185 -0.53 -0.93 21.00
CA ALA A 185 0.91 -1.02 20.71
C ALA A 185 1.27 -1.98 19.56
N TYR A 186 0.38 -2.91 19.21
CA TYR A 186 0.58 -3.88 18.14
C TYR A 186 -0.25 -3.57 16.88
N LYS A 187 -1.05 -2.49 16.92
CA LYS A 187 -1.95 -2.08 15.83
C LYS A 187 -1.36 -0.91 15.06
N HIS A 188 -1.59 -0.94 13.76
CA HIS A 188 -1.27 0.11 12.81
C HIS A 188 -2.56 0.44 12.06
N ALA A 189 -3.42 1.24 12.70
CA ALA A 189 -4.73 1.58 12.16
C ALA A 189 -4.61 2.43 10.88
N GLY A 190 -5.37 2.09 9.84
CA GLY A 190 -5.36 2.77 8.54
C GLY A 190 -4.12 2.54 7.66
N ASP A 191 -2.98 2.17 8.25
CA ASP A 191 -1.74 1.90 7.51
C ASP A 191 -1.89 0.71 6.57
N GLN A 192 -1.51 0.89 5.30
CA GLN A 192 -1.58 -0.12 4.25
C GLN A 192 -0.23 -0.82 3.99
N ASN A 193 0.85 -0.37 4.64
CA ASN A 193 2.20 -0.90 4.48
C ASN A 193 2.42 -2.11 5.36
N VAL A 194 1.66 -3.17 5.11
CA VAL A 194 1.68 -4.37 5.94
C VAL A 194 2.95 -5.18 5.69
N PRO A 195 3.84 -5.37 6.69
CA PRO A 195 5.03 -6.22 6.54
C PRO A 195 4.65 -7.65 6.20
N ALA A 196 5.54 -8.39 5.56
CA ALA A 196 5.37 -9.83 5.42
C ALA A 196 5.19 -10.48 6.80
N GLY A 197 4.10 -11.24 6.97
CA GLY A 197 3.65 -11.83 8.22
C GLY A 197 2.62 -11.00 8.99
N GLY A 198 2.55 -9.69 8.77
CA GLY A 198 1.53 -8.85 9.39
C GLY A 198 0.12 -9.29 8.99
N LEU A 199 -0.84 -9.08 9.90
CA LEU A 199 -2.23 -9.45 9.70
C LEU A 199 -3.06 -8.22 9.35
N ALA A 200 -3.65 -8.19 8.16
CA ALA A 200 -4.55 -7.12 7.73
C ALA A 200 -5.99 -7.41 8.19
N PHE A 201 -6.70 -6.41 8.69
CA PHE A 201 -8.06 -6.56 9.24
C PHE A 201 -9.08 -5.67 8.53
N PHE A 202 -10.31 -6.18 8.45
CA PHE A 202 -11.44 -5.51 7.82
C PHE A 202 -12.70 -5.60 8.69
N SER A 203 -13.59 -4.62 8.53
CA SER A 203 -14.93 -4.64 9.09
C SER A 203 -15.99 -4.64 7.98
N ASN A 204 -17.08 -5.33 8.25
CA ASN A 204 -18.31 -5.32 7.45
C ASN A 204 -19.55 -5.07 8.32
N GLY A 205 -19.38 -4.55 9.54
CA GLY A 205 -20.45 -4.42 10.53
C GLY A 205 -20.84 -5.73 11.23
N GLY A 206 -20.15 -6.84 10.94
CA GLY A 206 -20.36 -8.16 11.55
C GLY A 206 -19.04 -8.86 11.88
N SER A 207 -18.81 -10.06 11.33
CA SER A 207 -17.63 -10.88 11.64
C SER A 207 -16.30 -10.25 11.23
N GLY A 208 -16.30 -9.31 10.28
CA GLY A 208 -15.09 -8.78 9.67
C GLY A 208 -14.30 -9.83 8.88
N HIS A 209 -13.06 -9.51 8.55
CA HIS A 209 -12.15 -10.41 7.84
C HIS A 209 -10.70 -10.15 8.24
N THR A 210 -9.85 -11.17 8.12
CA THR A 210 -8.40 -11.01 8.32
C THR A 210 -7.60 -11.86 7.34
N MET A 211 -6.42 -11.40 6.96
CA MET A 211 -5.53 -12.07 5.99
C MET A 211 -4.07 -11.81 6.32
N ILE A 212 -3.19 -12.76 5.96
CA ILE A 212 -1.74 -12.67 6.20
C ILE A 212 -1.04 -12.00 5.01
N SER A 213 -0.20 -10.99 5.29
CA SER A 213 0.65 -10.36 4.28
C SER A 213 1.81 -11.27 3.89
N ILE A 214 2.09 -11.37 2.58
CA ILE A 214 3.31 -12.01 2.06
C ILE A 214 4.35 -10.98 1.60
N GLY A 215 4.12 -9.69 1.90
CA GLY A 215 4.95 -8.56 1.51
C GLY A 215 4.53 -7.93 0.17
N GLY A 216 4.98 -6.70 -0.09
CA GLY A 216 4.75 -6.00 -1.36
C GLY A 216 3.27 -5.71 -1.66
N GLY A 217 2.45 -5.51 -0.62
CA GLY A 217 1.01 -5.28 -0.76
C GLY A 217 0.20 -6.51 -1.18
N GLN A 218 0.80 -7.69 -1.17
CA GLN A 218 0.15 -8.97 -1.49
C GLN A 218 -0.17 -9.75 -0.22
N PHE A 219 -1.29 -10.47 -0.25
CA PHE A 219 -1.82 -11.19 0.90
C PHE A 219 -2.30 -12.58 0.48
N LEU A 220 -2.35 -13.51 1.43
CA LEU A 220 -3.07 -14.77 1.27
C LEU A 220 -4.35 -14.72 2.11
N SER A 221 -5.48 -15.01 1.46
CA SER A 221 -6.80 -14.93 2.06
C SER A 221 -7.64 -16.12 1.64
N ASN A 222 -8.50 -16.58 2.54
CA ASN A 222 -9.54 -17.53 2.19
C ASN A 222 -10.73 -16.84 1.51
N ASP A 223 -11.56 -17.63 0.85
CA ASP A 223 -12.90 -17.31 0.31
C ASP A 223 -13.00 -16.26 -0.81
N ILE A 224 -11.99 -15.40 -1.00
CA ILE A 224 -12.04 -14.27 -1.94
C ILE A 224 -12.21 -14.68 -3.41
N HIS A 225 -11.73 -15.87 -3.76
CA HIS A 225 -11.84 -16.45 -5.09
C HIS A 225 -12.76 -17.67 -5.14
N GLY A 226 -13.63 -17.83 -4.13
CA GLY A 226 -14.58 -18.94 -4.02
C GLY A 226 -14.56 -19.54 -2.61
N ALA A 227 -15.71 -20.05 -2.15
CA ALA A 227 -15.83 -20.64 -0.82
C ALA A 227 -14.76 -21.72 -0.58
N GLY A 228 -14.11 -21.66 0.57
CA GLY A 228 -13.06 -22.57 0.98
C GLY A 228 -11.74 -22.43 0.21
N SER A 229 -11.60 -21.54 -0.77
CA SER A 229 -10.30 -21.28 -1.43
C SER A 229 -9.32 -20.61 -0.47
N TYR A 230 -8.01 -20.66 -0.78
CA TYR A 230 -6.96 -19.89 -0.11
C TYR A 230 -5.96 -19.39 -1.13
N THR A 231 -6.09 -18.13 -1.54
CA THR A 231 -5.43 -17.58 -2.73
C THR A 231 -4.81 -16.22 -2.44
N GLN A 232 -3.95 -15.78 -3.36
CA GLN A 232 -3.34 -14.47 -3.31
C GLN A 232 -4.36 -13.38 -3.64
N THR A 233 -4.34 -12.28 -2.89
CA THR A 233 -5.22 -11.12 -3.07
C THR A 233 -4.56 -9.83 -2.60
N THR A 234 -5.31 -8.73 -2.64
CA THR A 234 -4.89 -7.39 -2.17
C THR A 234 -5.97 -6.77 -1.29
N ILE A 235 -5.60 -5.76 -0.50
CA ILE A 235 -6.56 -4.94 0.25
C ILE A 235 -7.63 -4.37 -0.69
N SER A 236 -7.23 -3.88 -1.86
CA SER A 236 -8.13 -3.29 -2.86
C SER A 236 -9.15 -4.30 -3.38
N GLU A 237 -8.76 -5.56 -3.58
CA GLU A 237 -9.69 -6.60 -4.05
C GLU A 237 -10.73 -6.96 -2.98
N ILE A 238 -10.33 -7.08 -1.71
CA ILE A 238 -11.28 -7.31 -0.60
C ILE A 238 -12.31 -6.18 -0.53
N LYS A 239 -11.84 -4.93 -0.63
CA LYS A 239 -12.71 -3.74 -0.62
C LYS A 239 -13.70 -3.75 -1.80
N SER A 240 -13.24 -4.06 -3.01
CA SER A 240 -14.07 -3.98 -4.21
C SER A 240 -15.05 -5.15 -4.35
N LYS A 241 -14.64 -6.38 -4.02
CA LYS A 241 -15.50 -7.57 -4.15
C LYS A 241 -16.50 -7.71 -3.00
N TRP A 242 -16.08 -7.39 -1.78
CA TRP A 242 -16.90 -7.65 -0.58
C TRP A 242 -17.41 -6.37 0.10
N GLY A 243 -17.04 -5.18 -0.39
CA GLY A 243 -17.46 -3.91 0.20
C GLY A 243 -16.96 -3.71 1.63
N GLN A 244 -15.93 -4.44 2.08
CA GLN A 244 -15.44 -4.34 3.44
C GLN A 244 -14.57 -3.10 3.65
N THR A 245 -14.63 -2.53 4.86
CA THR A 245 -13.80 -1.39 5.26
C THR A 245 -12.50 -1.89 5.86
N TYR A 246 -11.36 -1.48 5.28
CA TYR A 246 -10.04 -1.78 5.84
C TYR A 246 -9.82 -1.01 7.15
N LEU A 247 -9.40 -1.72 8.20
CA LEU A 247 -9.19 -1.15 9.53
C LEU A 247 -7.72 -0.77 9.77
N GLY A 248 -6.80 -1.50 9.15
CA GLY A 248 -5.37 -1.45 9.45
C GLY A 248 -4.79 -2.85 9.57
N TRP A 249 -3.55 -2.92 10.05
CA TRP A 249 -2.88 -4.19 10.28
C TRP A 249 -2.32 -4.31 11.69
N SER A 250 -1.97 -5.53 12.10
CA SER A 250 -1.31 -5.77 13.38
C SER A 250 -0.15 -6.75 13.28
N GLN A 251 0.72 -6.67 14.29
CA GLN A 251 1.61 -7.78 14.64
C GLN A 251 0.77 -9.06 14.90
N PRO A 252 1.35 -10.27 14.77
CA PRO A 252 0.63 -11.54 14.92
C PRO A 252 0.32 -11.87 16.39
N TRP A 253 -0.49 -11.01 17.00
CA TRP A 253 -1.10 -11.19 18.30
C TRP A 253 -2.32 -12.09 18.13
N PHE A 254 -2.54 -13.02 19.07
CA PHE A 254 -3.73 -13.88 19.06
C PHE A 254 -4.23 -14.03 20.50
N LYS A 255 -5.53 -13.87 20.75
CA LYS A 255 -6.07 -14.01 22.10
C LYS A 255 -5.74 -15.36 22.77
N VAL A 256 -5.59 -16.45 22.02
CA VAL A 256 -5.31 -17.78 22.59
C VAL A 256 -4.04 -17.83 23.46
N ASN A 257 -3.13 -16.87 23.31
CA ASN A 257 -1.88 -16.82 24.04
C ASN A 257 -1.79 -15.68 25.08
N HIS A 258 -2.92 -15.04 25.40
CA HIS A 258 -3.04 -13.96 26.39
C HIS A 258 -4.34 -14.07 27.22
#